data_AF-A0A4R0XHC6-F1
#
_entry.id   AF-A0A4R0XHC6-F1
#
_cell.length_a   1.000
_cell.length_b   1.000
_cell.length_c   1.000
_cell.angle_alpha   90.00
_cell.angle_beta   90.00
_cell.angle_gamma   90.00
#
_symmetry.space_group_name_H-M   'P 1'
#
loop_
_entity.id
_entity.type
_entity.pdbx_description
1 polymer ?
#
loop_
_entity_poly.entity_id
_entity_poly.type
_entity_poly.pdbx_seq_one_letter_code
_entity_poly.pdbx_strand_id
1 'polypeptide(L)'
;MRERCRRAVVRSDERLEEAHQDAESLFDAMQNARLVASAENYYRTMYRSSGDSWNLRDTHMFETLERLLDSRGPDSKAIVWAHNSHIGDAAATEMGRVRDEPNLGQLCRERFGDGAALVGLGTHTGAVAAADRPGMADGSTRQ
;
A
#
# COMPACT_ATOMS: atom_id res chain seq x y z
N MET A 1 -12.71 -4.96 49.06
CA MET A 1 -13.52 -4.91 47.83
C MET A 1 -12.80 -4.15 46.71
N ARG A 2 -12.48 -2.87 46.91
CA ARG A 2 -11.82 -1.99 45.90
C ARG A 2 -10.50 -2.54 45.33
N GLU A 3 -9.66 -3.16 46.16
CA GLU A 3 -8.38 -3.75 45.75
C GLU A 3 -8.53 -4.96 44.81
N ARG A 4 -9.59 -5.76 44.99
CA ARG A 4 -9.85 -6.94 44.13
C ARG A 4 -10.39 -6.54 42.77
N CYS A 5 -11.27 -5.54 42.71
CA CYS A 5 -11.75 -4.98 41.44
C CYS A 5 -10.61 -4.35 40.63
N ARG A 6 -9.74 -3.56 41.27
CA ARG A 6 -8.59 -2.94 40.59
C ARG A 6 -7.65 -3.99 39.99
N ARG A 7 -7.37 -5.06 40.73
CA ARG A 7 -6.51 -6.16 40.26
C ARG A 7 -7.15 -6.99 39.14
N ALA A 8 -8.48 -7.11 39.13
CA ALA A 8 -9.20 -7.78 38.06
C ALA A 8 -9.19 -6.97 36.75
N VAL A 9 -9.27 -5.64 36.85
CA VAL A 9 -9.18 -4.73 35.68
C VAL A 9 -7.77 -4.74 35.09
N VAL A 10 -6.72 -4.61 35.91
CA VAL A 10 -5.34 -4.68 35.40
C VAL A 10 -5.08 -6.01 34.70
N ARG A 11 -5.56 -7.12 35.27
CA ARG A 11 -5.43 -8.45 34.63
C ARG A 11 -6.26 -8.57 33.35
N SER A 12 -7.40 -7.90 33.23
CA SER A 12 -8.13 -7.90 31.96
C SER A 12 -7.39 -7.09 30.91
N ASP A 13 -6.77 -5.97 31.30
CA ASP A 13 -6.01 -5.11 30.39
C ASP A 13 -4.75 -5.84 29.88
N GLU A 14 -3.97 -6.49 30.77
CA GLU A 14 -2.80 -7.30 30.40
C GLU A 14 -3.16 -8.40 29.40
N ARG A 15 -4.29 -9.10 29.60
CA ARG A 15 -4.75 -10.17 28.70
C ARG A 15 -5.24 -9.63 27.34
N LEU A 16 -5.80 -8.42 27.33
CA LEU A 16 -6.17 -7.75 26.09
C LEU A 16 -4.94 -7.30 25.32
N GLU A 17 -3.91 -6.80 26.00
CA GLU A 17 -2.63 -6.45 25.40
C GLU A 17 -1.92 -7.66 24.80
N GLU A 18 -1.82 -8.78 25.53
CA GLU A 18 -1.26 -10.05 25.00
C GLU A 18 -2.03 -10.53 23.77
N ALA A 19 -3.37 -10.55 23.83
CA ALA A 19 -4.19 -10.96 22.71
C ALA A 19 -4.04 -10.04 21.49
N HIS A 20 -3.86 -8.73 21.70
CA HIS A 20 -3.55 -7.79 20.62
C HIS A 20 -2.16 -8.03 20.02
N GLN A 21 -1.15 -8.30 20.84
CA GLN A 21 0.20 -8.61 20.35
C GLN A 21 0.22 -9.90 19.52
N ASP A 22 -0.49 -10.94 19.97
CA ASP A 22 -0.63 -12.18 19.21
C ASP A 22 -1.36 -11.96 17.88
N ALA A 23 -2.41 -11.12 17.88
CA ALA A 23 -3.15 -10.78 16.67
C ALA A 23 -2.30 -9.97 15.66
N GLU A 24 -1.50 -9.01 16.13
CA GLU A 24 -0.55 -8.27 15.28
C GLU A 24 0.51 -9.20 14.70
N SER A 25 1.09 -10.08 15.52
CA SER A 25 2.10 -11.04 15.05
C SER A 25 1.54 -12.00 13.98
N LEU A 26 0.31 -12.48 14.18
CA LEU A 26 -0.37 -13.31 13.18
C LEU A 26 -0.65 -12.54 11.89
N PHE A 27 -1.12 -11.29 11.99
CA PHE A 27 -1.35 -10.44 10.82
C PHE A 27 -0.06 -10.23 10.03
N ASP A 28 1.06 -9.91 10.69
CA ASP A 28 2.36 -9.72 10.05
C ASP A 28 2.83 -11.00 9.33
N ALA A 29 2.69 -12.16 9.97
CA ALA A 29 3.03 -13.44 9.35
C ALA A 29 2.18 -13.71 8.09
N MET A 30 0.88 -13.42 8.14
CA MET A 30 -0.02 -13.56 6.99
C MET A 30 0.32 -12.59 5.86
N GLN A 31 0.65 -11.34 6.17
CA GLN A 31 1.07 -10.35 5.18
C GLN A 31 2.39 -10.74 4.52
N ASN A 32 3.36 -11.26 5.28
CA ASN A 32 4.61 -11.78 4.73
C ASN A 32 4.39 -12.97 3.80
N ALA A 33 3.53 -13.93 4.16
CA ALA A 33 3.20 -15.05 3.30
C ALA A 33 2.57 -14.61 1.97
N ARG A 34 1.64 -13.63 2.03
CA ARG A 34 1.01 -13.03 0.84
C ARG A 34 2.01 -12.28 -0.03
N LEU A 35 2.96 -11.57 0.59
CA LEU A 35 4.02 -10.86 -0.12
C LEU A 35 4.88 -11.84 -0.92
N VAL A 36 5.31 -12.95 -0.31
CA VAL A 36 6.09 -13.98 -1.00
C VAL A 36 5.33 -14.57 -2.19
N ALA A 37 4.06 -14.95 -1.99
CA ALA A 37 3.23 -15.49 -3.07
C ALA A 37 3.00 -14.48 -4.21
N SER A 38 2.76 -13.21 -3.85
CA SER A 38 2.53 -12.14 -4.83
C SER A 38 3.80 -11.82 -5.62
N ALA A 39 4.96 -11.81 -4.96
CA ALA A 39 6.25 -11.62 -5.60
C ALA A 39 6.56 -12.73 -6.60
N GLU A 40 6.31 -14.00 -6.23
CA GLU A 40 6.48 -15.13 -7.15
C GLU A 40 5.61 -14.97 -8.40
N ASN A 41 4.32 -14.68 -8.21
CA ASN A 41 3.38 -14.48 -9.31
C ASN A 41 3.78 -13.28 -10.20
N TYR A 42 4.21 -12.18 -9.58
CA TYR A 42 4.72 -11.01 -10.29
C TYR A 42 5.90 -11.37 -11.18
N TYR A 43 6.95 -12.02 -10.63
CA TYR A 43 8.12 -12.39 -11.43
C TYR A 43 7.77 -13.36 -12.55
N ARG A 44 6.93 -14.36 -12.28
CA ARG A 44 6.46 -15.32 -13.29
C ARG A 44 5.72 -14.64 -14.44
N THR A 45 4.89 -13.65 -14.14
CA THR A 45 4.13 -12.87 -15.13
C THR A 45 5.02 -11.88 -15.88
N MET A 46 5.95 -11.21 -15.17
CA MET A 46 6.92 -10.28 -15.76
C MET A 46 7.76 -10.96 -16.86
N TYR A 47 8.12 -12.24 -16.70
CA TYR A 47 8.83 -12.99 -17.74
C TYR A 47 7.96 -13.33 -18.98
N ARG A 48 6.64 -13.16 -18.90
CA ARG A 48 5.68 -13.51 -19.96
C ARG A 48 5.06 -12.29 -20.64
N SER A 49 4.80 -11.21 -19.88
CA SER A 49 4.12 -10.00 -20.35
C SER A 49 4.41 -8.83 -19.40
N SER A 50 4.81 -7.68 -19.95
CA SER A 50 5.15 -6.49 -19.16
C SER A 50 3.93 -5.76 -18.63
N GLY A 51 2.82 -5.70 -19.39
CA GLY A 51 1.58 -5.02 -18.99
C GLY A 51 0.86 -5.72 -17.83
N ASP A 52 0.73 -7.06 -17.92
CA ASP A 52 0.07 -7.85 -16.88
C ASP A 52 0.81 -7.77 -15.53
N SER A 53 2.14 -7.63 -15.57
CA SER A 53 2.94 -7.46 -14.36
C SER A 53 2.71 -6.11 -13.67
N TRP A 54 2.40 -5.07 -14.45
CA TRP A 54 2.09 -3.74 -13.92
C TRP A 54 0.78 -3.75 -13.13
N ASN A 55 -0.24 -4.41 -13.68
CA ASN A 55 -1.55 -4.56 -13.05
C ASN A 55 -1.46 -5.34 -11.74
N LEU A 56 -0.66 -6.41 -11.73
CA LEU A 56 -0.42 -7.21 -10.53
C LEU A 56 0.23 -6.38 -9.41
N ARG A 57 1.11 -5.44 -9.75
CA ARG A 57 1.81 -4.63 -8.76
C ARG A 57 0.87 -3.65 -8.05
N ASP A 58 0.09 -2.89 -8.82
CA ASP A 58 -0.82 -1.88 -8.23
C ASP A 58 -2.02 -2.52 -7.54
N THR A 59 -2.52 -3.65 -8.09
CA THR A 59 -3.53 -4.48 -7.40
C THR A 59 -3.00 -4.98 -6.06
N HIS A 60 -1.77 -5.49 -5.99
CA HIS A 60 -1.19 -5.95 -4.73
C HIS A 60 -1.03 -4.82 -3.70
N MET A 61 -0.61 -3.62 -4.13
CA MET A 61 -0.56 -2.45 -3.25
C MET A 61 -1.93 -2.11 -2.69
N PHE A 62 -2.97 -2.15 -3.53
CA PHE A 62 -4.34 -1.87 -3.14
C PHE A 62 -4.88 -2.91 -2.15
N GLU A 63 -4.72 -4.21 -2.43
CA GLU A 63 -5.11 -5.27 -1.49
C GLU A 63 -4.38 -5.15 -0.14
N THR A 64 -3.12 -4.69 -0.15
CA THR A 64 -2.37 -4.45 1.08
C THR A 64 -2.98 -3.30 1.88
N LEU A 65 -3.36 -2.21 1.20
CA LEU A 65 -4.07 -1.08 1.82
C LEU A 65 -5.40 -1.52 2.44
N GLU A 66 -6.22 -2.29 1.72
CA GLU A 66 -7.50 -2.77 2.26
C GLU A 66 -7.30 -3.62 3.52
N ARG A 67 -6.35 -4.56 3.50
CA ARG A 67 -6.04 -5.40 4.67
C ARG A 67 -5.55 -4.59 5.87
N LEU A 68 -4.80 -3.51 5.63
CA LEU A 68 -4.33 -2.61 6.69
C LEU A 68 -5.47 -1.79 7.29
N LEU A 69 -6.41 -1.31 6.47
CA LEU A 69 -7.58 -0.59 6.97
C LEU A 69 -8.50 -1.54 7.76
N ASP A 70 -8.74 -2.75 7.23
CA ASP A 70 -9.56 -3.77 7.90
C ASP A 70 -8.98 -4.19 9.26
N SER A 71 -7.65 -4.35 9.36
CA SER A 71 -7.00 -4.75 10.63
C SER A 71 -7.00 -3.65 11.69
N ARG A 72 -7.13 -2.38 11.28
CA ARG A 72 -7.19 -1.21 12.19
C ARG A 72 -8.63 -0.79 12.51
N GLY A 73 -9.62 -1.37 11.84
CA GLY A 73 -11.04 -1.17 12.10
C GLY A 73 -11.70 -0.07 11.24
N PRO A 74 -13.03 0.06 11.31
CA PRO A 74 -13.83 0.83 10.36
C PRO A 74 -13.59 2.35 10.40
N ASP A 75 -13.12 2.88 11.54
CA ASP A 75 -12.81 4.31 11.70
C ASP A 75 -11.36 4.66 11.35
N SER A 76 -10.58 3.67 10.90
CA SER A 76 -9.19 3.87 10.54
C SER A 76 -9.05 4.72 9.26
N LYS A 77 -7.91 5.42 9.16
CA LYS A 77 -7.55 6.23 8.00
C LYS A 77 -6.13 5.88 7.59
N ALA A 78 -5.85 5.96 6.30
CA ALA A 78 -4.52 5.73 5.76
C ALA A 78 -4.04 6.94 4.95
N ILE A 79 -2.73 7.18 5.00
CA ILE A 79 -2.04 8.06 4.06
C ILE A 79 -1.11 7.17 3.24
N VAL A 80 -1.34 7.10 1.94
CA VAL A 80 -0.47 6.36 1.03
C VAL A 80 0.47 7.34 0.35
N TRP A 81 1.76 7.15 0.59
CA TRP A 81 2.81 7.90 -0.09
C TRP A 81 3.43 7.04 -1.19
N ALA A 82 3.17 7.41 -2.45
CA ALA A 82 3.75 6.73 -3.59
C ALA A 82 4.02 7.70 -4.74
N HIS A 83 4.75 7.22 -5.76
CA HIS A 83 5.01 7.99 -6.97
C HIS A 83 3.71 8.32 -7.72
N ASN A 84 3.67 9.44 -8.43
CA ASN A 84 2.47 9.91 -9.15
C ASN A 84 1.85 8.87 -10.09
N SER A 85 2.68 8.00 -10.69
CA SER A 85 2.22 6.90 -11.55
C SER A 85 1.25 5.95 -10.84
N HIS A 86 1.38 5.79 -9.52
CA HIS A 86 0.50 4.96 -8.70
C HIS A 86 -0.68 5.75 -8.13
N ILE A 87 -0.51 7.03 -7.78
CA ILE A 87 -1.52 7.83 -7.07
C ILE A 87 -2.52 8.54 -8.01
N GLY A 88 -2.17 8.74 -9.28
CA GLY A 88 -3.08 9.34 -10.25
C GLY A 88 -4.33 8.50 -10.51
N ASP A 89 -5.31 9.03 -11.25
CA ASP A 89 -6.43 8.24 -11.77
C ASP A 89 -6.07 7.74 -13.17
N ALA A 90 -5.74 6.46 -13.30
CA ALA A 90 -5.32 5.87 -14.57
C ALA A 90 -6.41 5.96 -15.66
N ALA A 91 -7.70 5.99 -15.31
CA ALA A 91 -8.81 6.14 -16.27
C ALA A 91 -8.77 7.48 -17.04
N ALA A 92 -8.11 8.49 -16.47
CA ALA A 92 -7.87 9.79 -17.10
C ALA A 92 -6.57 9.82 -17.95
N THR A 93 -5.80 8.73 -17.99
CA THR A 93 -4.49 8.66 -18.65
C THR A 93 -4.46 7.65 -19.80
N GLU A 94 -3.38 7.66 -20.58
CA GLU A 94 -3.13 6.64 -21.62
C GLU A 94 -2.99 5.22 -21.05
N MET A 95 -2.50 5.08 -19.81
CA MET A 95 -2.37 3.78 -19.12
C MET A 95 -3.73 3.08 -18.98
N GLY A 96 -4.76 3.79 -18.50
CA GLY A 96 -6.11 3.21 -18.39
C GLY A 96 -6.85 3.13 -19.72
N ARG A 97 -6.65 4.08 -20.65
CA ARG A 97 -7.43 4.14 -21.91
C ARG A 97 -6.94 3.25 -23.03
N VAL A 98 -5.63 2.97 -23.08
CA VAL A 98 -5.00 2.24 -24.20
C VAL A 98 -4.38 0.93 -23.74
N ARG A 99 -3.90 0.86 -22.50
CA ARG A 99 -3.11 -0.27 -22.00
C ARG A 99 -3.86 -1.16 -21.01
N ASP A 100 -5.08 -0.79 -20.61
CA ASP A 100 -5.87 -1.50 -19.58
C ASP A 100 -5.08 -1.70 -18.28
N GLU A 101 -4.31 -0.67 -17.90
CA GLU A 101 -3.43 -0.68 -16.74
C GLU A 101 -4.00 0.17 -15.60
N PRO A 102 -4.87 -0.37 -14.71
CA PRO A 102 -5.35 0.35 -13.55
C PRO A 102 -4.21 0.59 -12.56
N ASN A 103 -4.25 1.73 -11.89
CA ASN A 103 -3.30 2.08 -10.86
C ASN A 103 -3.97 2.19 -9.48
N LEU A 104 -3.15 2.26 -8.43
CA LEU A 104 -3.63 2.32 -7.05
C LEU A 104 -4.65 3.45 -6.81
N GLY A 105 -4.42 4.63 -7.38
CA GLY A 105 -5.30 5.78 -7.25
C GLY A 105 -6.69 5.54 -7.85
N GLN A 106 -6.75 4.92 -9.03
CA GLN A 106 -8.02 4.49 -9.64
C GLN A 106 -8.74 3.48 -8.74
N LEU A 107 -8.06 2.42 -8.29
CA LEU A 107 -8.66 1.40 -7.41
C LEU A 107 -9.20 2.00 -6.10
N CYS A 108 -8.46 2.93 -5.50
CA CYS A 108 -8.91 3.69 -4.33
C CYS A 108 -10.16 4.52 -4.63
N ARG A 109 -10.22 5.17 -5.79
CA ARG A 109 -11.39 5.96 -6.17
C ARG A 109 -12.62 5.08 -6.41
N GLU A 110 -12.45 3.94 -7.09
CA GLU A 110 -13.52 2.98 -7.34
C GLU A 110 -14.07 2.37 -6.05
N ARG A 111 -13.19 2.06 -5.08
CA ARG A 111 -13.57 1.43 -3.82
C ARG A 111 -14.14 2.38 -2.77
N PHE A 112 -13.54 3.56 -2.62
CA PHE A 112 -13.82 4.48 -1.52
C PHE A 112 -14.58 5.75 -1.96
N GLY A 113 -14.72 6.00 -3.26
CA GLY A 113 -15.43 7.16 -3.80
C GLY A 113 -14.89 8.47 -3.23
N ASP A 114 -15.79 9.29 -2.68
CA ASP A 114 -15.47 10.58 -2.06
C ASP A 114 -14.65 10.45 -0.76
N GLY A 115 -14.52 9.23 -0.21
CA GLY A 115 -13.63 8.94 0.91
C GLY A 115 -12.14 8.93 0.55
N ALA A 116 -11.80 8.93 -0.74
CA ALA A 116 -10.43 8.96 -1.23
C ALA A 116 -10.08 10.31 -1.87
N ALA A 117 -9.05 10.96 -1.33
CA ALA A 117 -8.42 12.13 -1.94
C ALA A 117 -7.11 11.74 -2.63
N LEU A 118 -6.98 12.06 -3.93
CA LEU A 118 -5.76 11.86 -4.70
C LEU A 118 -5.03 13.19 -4.86
N VAL A 119 -3.78 13.26 -4.39
CA VAL A 119 -2.97 14.49 -4.40
C VAL A 119 -1.74 14.26 -5.27
N GLY A 120 -1.67 14.94 -6.41
CA GLY A 120 -0.53 14.91 -7.32
C GLY A 120 0.46 16.04 -7.06
N LEU A 121 1.75 15.76 -7.22
CA LEU A 121 2.82 16.76 -7.12
C LEU A 121 3.39 17.06 -8.51
N GLY A 122 3.54 18.36 -8.82
CA GLY A 122 4.13 18.83 -10.07
C GLY A 122 5.27 19.82 -9.81
N THR A 123 6.27 19.81 -10.68
CA THR A 123 7.41 20.74 -10.69
C THR A 123 7.46 21.47 -12.03
N HIS A 124 8.06 22.66 -12.08
CA HIS A 124 8.21 23.44 -13.32
C HIS A 124 9.66 23.50 -13.80
N THR A 125 10.58 23.89 -12.92
CA THR A 125 12.02 24.03 -13.23
C THR A 125 12.85 23.62 -12.02
N GLY A 126 13.97 22.94 -12.23
CA GLY A 126 14.90 22.59 -11.15
C GLY A 126 15.84 21.43 -11.50
N ALA A 127 16.45 20.83 -10.48
CA ALA A 127 17.21 19.61 -10.62
C ALA A 127 16.62 18.54 -9.71
N VAL A 128 16.57 17.30 -10.20
CA VAL A 128 16.12 16.15 -9.44
C VAL A 128 17.26 15.15 -9.30
N ALA A 129 17.27 14.44 -8.17
CA ALA A 129 18.10 13.25 -8.05
C ALA A 129 17.54 12.18 -8.98
N ALA A 130 18.36 11.66 -9.88
CA ALA A 130 17.99 10.59 -10.80
C ALA A 130 19.17 9.62 -10.91
N ALA A 131 18.88 8.33 -11.03
CA ALA A 131 19.93 7.37 -11.29
C ALA A 131 20.51 7.60 -12.69
N ASP A 132 21.83 7.79 -12.79
CA ASP A 132 22.51 7.95 -14.08
C ASP A 132 22.40 6.68 -14.94
N ARG A 133 22.27 5.50 -14.30
CA ARG A 133 22.04 4.18 -14.93
C ARG A 133 21.24 3.26 -14.00
N PRO A 134 20.51 2.25 -14.53
CA PRO A 134 19.83 1.25 -13.70
C PRO A 134 20.83 0.54 -12.77
N GLY A 135 20.60 0.61 -11.46
CA GLY A 135 21.37 -0.12 -10.44
C GLY A 135 22.47 0.66 -9.70
N MET A 136 22.70 1.95 -9.99
CA MET A 136 23.58 2.81 -9.17
C MET A 136 22.90 4.14 -8.85
N ALA A 137 22.99 4.57 -7.59
CA ALA A 137 22.38 5.80 -7.08
C ALA A 137 23.46 6.84 -6.74
N ASP A 138 23.96 7.57 -7.73
CA ASP A 138 24.17 9.02 -7.66
C ASP A 138 24.19 9.57 -9.09
N GLY A 139 23.74 10.81 -9.24
CA GLY A 139 23.42 11.41 -10.53
C GLY A 139 22.43 12.56 -10.37
N SER A 140 22.83 13.79 -10.65
CA SER A 140 21.91 14.93 -10.66
C SER A 140 21.49 15.22 -12.10
N THR A 141 20.23 15.00 -12.44
CA THR A 141 19.69 15.33 -13.77
C THR A 141 18.90 16.64 -13.68
N ARG A 142 19.19 17.60 -14.57
CA ARG A 142 18.42 18.85 -14.67
C ARG A 142 17.11 18.59 -15.43
N GLN A 143 16.00 19.09 -14.89
CA GLN A 143 14.68 19.12 -15.54
C GLN A 143 14.44 20.51 -16.14
#